data_AF-A0A963WBW6-F1
#
_entry.id   AF-A0A963WBW6-F1
#
_cell.length_a   1.000
_cell.length_b   1.000
_cell.length_c   1.000
_cell.angle_alpha   90.00
_cell.angle_beta   90.00
_cell.angle_gamma   90.00
#
_symmetry.space_group_name_H-M   'P 1'
#
loop_
_entity.id
_entity.type
_entity.pdbx_description
1 polymer ?
#
loop_
_entity_poly.entity_id
_entity_poly.type
_entity_poly.pdbx_seq_one_letter_code
_entity_poly.pdbx_strand_id
1 'polypeptide(L)'
;ANVATLLGLLGTIVGLIAAFTAVASAEPTEKASMLSSSISVAMNTTAFGLISAIPLLLLHAVLQTRTTELVDSFEMASVKVLNTLSDLDVLPTRGRASD
;
A
#
# COMPACT_ATOMS: atom_id res chain seq x y z
N ALA A 1 2.33 -1.19 -2.94
CA ALA A 1 1.75 -2.52 -2.62
C ALA A 1 0.52 -2.84 -3.48
N ASN A 2 -0.50 -1.98 -3.59
CA ASN A 2 -1.71 -2.27 -4.39
C ASN A 2 -1.42 -2.70 -5.84
N VAL A 3 -0.43 -2.09 -6.49
CA VAL A 3 -0.03 -2.47 -7.86
C VAL A 3 0.45 -3.93 -7.93
N ALA A 4 1.16 -4.43 -6.92
CA ALA A 4 1.64 -5.82 -6.90
C ALA A 4 0.48 -6.82 -6.83
N THR A 5 -0.55 -6.54 -6.03
CA THR A 5 -1.77 -7.36 -5.96
C THR A 5 -2.53 -7.33 -7.28
N LEU A 6 -2.71 -6.14 -7.87
CA LEU A 6 -3.39 -5.98 -9.16
C LEU A 6 -2.62 -6.66 -10.31
N LEU A 7 -1.28 -6.65 -10.27
CA LEU A 7 -0.45 -7.40 -11.22
C LEU A 7 -0.61 -8.91 -11.06
N GLY A 8 -0.73 -9.43 -9.83
CA GLY A 8 -1.01 -10.84 -9.58
C GLY A 8 -2.35 -11.30 -10.17
N LEU A 9 -3.40 -10.49 -9.93
CA LEU A 9 -4.73 -10.72 -10.51
C LEU A 9 -4.73 -10.64 -12.03
N LEU A 10 -4.03 -9.65 -12.60
CA LEU A 10 -3.85 -9.53 -14.05
C LEU A 10 -3.17 -10.79 -14.63
N GLY A 11 -2.14 -11.30 -13.94
CA GLY A 11 -1.47 -12.55 -14.33
C GLY A 11 -2.42 -13.75 -14.37
N THR A 12 -3.35 -13.84 -13.42
CA THR A 12 -4.36 -14.90 -13.40
C THR A 12 -5.33 -14.75 -14.59
N ILE A 13 -5.77 -13.54 -14.90
CA ILE A 13 -6.62 -13.29 -16.08
C ILE A 13 -5.89 -13.70 -17.37
N VAL A 14 -4.63 -13.29 -17.54
CA VAL A 14 -3.83 -13.67 -18.72
C VAL A 14 -3.64 -15.18 -18.80
N GLY A 15 -3.35 -15.84 -17.68
CA GLY A 15 -3.20 -17.29 -17.61
C GLY A 15 -4.47 -18.05 -17.97
N LEU A 16 -5.64 -17.57 -17.50
CA LEU A 16 -6.93 -18.17 -17.83
C LEU A 16 -7.29 -17.97 -19.32
N ILE A 17 -6.99 -16.82 -19.92
CA ILE A 17 -7.20 -16.58 -21.37
C ILE A 17 -6.37 -17.58 -22.20
N ALA A 18 -5.11 -17.77 -21.83
CA ALA A 18 -4.25 -18.76 -22.49
C ALA A 18 -4.76 -20.19 -22.30
N ALA A 19 -5.21 -20.54 -21.09
CA ALA A 19 -5.78 -21.85 -20.76
C ALA A 19 -6.97 -22.21 -21.65
N PHE A 20 -7.95 -21.30 -21.76
CA PHE A 20 -9.15 -21.54 -22.57
C PHE A 20 -8.84 -21.59 -24.07
N THR A 21 -7.83 -20.85 -24.53
CA THR A 21 -7.37 -20.91 -25.92
C THR A 21 -6.72 -22.25 -26.24
N ALA A 22 -5.89 -22.78 -25.34
CA ALA A 22 -5.24 -24.09 -25.50
C ALA A 22 -6.25 -25.26 -25.45
N VAL A 23 -7.24 -25.18 -24.57
CA VAL A 23 -8.31 -26.19 -24.46
C VAL A 23 -9.21 -26.23 -25.69
N ALA A 24 -9.37 -25.12 -26.41
CA ALA A 24 -10.18 -25.06 -27.62
C ALA A 24 -9.63 -25.96 -28.75
N SER A 25 -8.31 -26.13 -28.84
CA SER A 25 -7.63 -26.94 -29.85
C SER A 25 -7.20 -28.34 -29.37
N ALA A 26 -7.42 -28.68 -28.10
CA ALA A 26 -6.98 -29.96 -27.51
C ALA A 26 -7.96 -31.12 -27.74
N GLU A 27 -7.43 -32.35 -27.69
CA GLU A 27 -8.21 -33.60 -27.69
C GLU A 27 -9.15 -33.69 -26.47
N PRO A 28 -10.39 -34.21 -26.61
CA PRO A 28 -11.38 -34.26 -25.53
C PRO A 28 -10.91 -34.95 -24.24
N THR A 29 -10.05 -35.96 -24.37
CA THR A 29 -9.46 -36.73 -23.26
C THR A 29 -8.43 -35.91 -22.46
N GLU A 30 -7.75 -34.95 -23.09
CA GLU A 30 -6.70 -34.15 -22.46
C GLU A 30 -7.20 -32.78 -21.96
N LYS A 31 -8.36 -32.30 -22.43
CA LYS A 31 -8.93 -30.98 -22.08
C LYS A 31 -8.98 -30.72 -20.57
N ALA A 32 -9.44 -31.69 -19.79
CA ALA A 32 -9.58 -31.54 -18.34
C ALA A 32 -8.22 -31.41 -17.64
N SER A 33 -7.25 -32.25 -18.02
CA SER A 33 -5.88 -32.21 -17.52
C SER A 33 -5.22 -30.86 -17.84
N MET A 34 -5.26 -30.46 -19.11
CA MET A 34 -4.64 -29.24 -19.60
C MET A 34 -5.24 -27.98 -18.94
N LEU A 35 -6.57 -27.93 -18.79
CA LEU A 35 -7.25 -26.84 -18.11
C LEU A 35 -6.83 -26.75 -16.63
N SER A 36 -6.83 -27.88 -15.91
CA SER A 36 -6.47 -27.90 -14.49
C SER A 36 -5.03 -27.44 -14.24
N SER A 37 -4.09 -27.87 -15.08
CA SER A 37 -2.69 -27.45 -15.04
C SER A 37 -2.55 -25.94 -15.28
N SER A 38 -3.23 -25.42 -16.31
CA SER A 38 -3.17 -23.99 -16.65
C SER A 38 -3.79 -23.09 -15.58
N ILE A 39 -4.89 -23.52 -14.95
CA ILE A 39 -5.50 -22.83 -13.81
C ILE A 39 -4.53 -22.81 -12.61
N SER A 40 -3.83 -23.91 -12.35
CA SER A 40 -2.85 -23.98 -11.27
C SER A 40 -1.73 -22.92 -11.47
N VAL A 41 -1.20 -22.81 -12.69
CA VAL A 41 -0.21 -21.78 -13.02
C VAL A 41 -0.79 -20.37 -12.86
N ALA A 42 -2.03 -20.15 -13.33
CA ALA A 42 -2.71 -18.87 -13.19
C ALA A 42 -2.94 -18.48 -11.72
N MET A 43 -3.22 -19.44 -10.82
CA MET A 43 -3.37 -19.16 -9.39
C MET A 43 -2.02 -18.80 -8.74
N ASN A 44 -0.93 -19.41 -9.18
CA ASN A 44 0.41 -19.11 -8.67
C ASN A 44 0.82 -17.65 -8.89
N THR A 45 0.41 -17.02 -10.00
CA THR A 45 0.73 -15.59 -10.24
C THR A 45 0.08 -14.68 -9.21
N THR A 46 -1.15 -14.99 -8.78
CA THR A 46 -1.82 -14.26 -7.69
C THR A 46 -1.12 -14.50 -6.37
N ALA A 47 -0.71 -15.74 -6.07
CA ALA A 47 0.05 -16.04 -4.87
C ALA A 47 1.35 -15.21 -4.79
N PHE A 48 2.11 -15.11 -5.88
CA PHE A 48 3.30 -14.25 -5.94
C PHE A 48 2.98 -12.76 -5.73
N GLY A 49 1.89 -12.26 -6.33
CA GLY A 49 1.43 -10.88 -6.12
C GLY A 49 1.16 -10.57 -4.65
N LEU A 50 0.50 -11.51 -3.95
CA LEU A 50 0.21 -11.38 -2.52
C LEU A 50 1.47 -11.52 -1.64
N ILE A 51 2.35 -12.47 -1.96
CA ILE A 51 3.63 -12.66 -1.25
C ILE A 51 4.48 -11.39 -1.31
N SER A 52 4.44 -10.64 -2.41
CA SER A 52 5.13 -9.36 -2.53
C SER A 52 4.37 -8.21 -1.86
N ALA A 53 3.04 -8.15 -2.00
CA ALA A 53 2.23 -7.06 -1.48
C ALA A 53 2.16 -7.01 0.05
N ILE A 54 2.05 -8.16 0.73
CA ILE A 54 1.89 -8.23 2.19
C ILE A 54 3.11 -7.63 2.94
N PRO A 55 4.36 -8.04 2.65
CA PRO A 55 5.54 -7.45 3.29
C PRO A 55 5.67 -5.95 3.03
N LEU A 56 5.36 -5.51 1.80
CA LEU A 56 5.39 -4.10 1.44
C LEU A 56 4.39 -3.26 2.24
N LEU A 57 3.19 -3.79 2.50
CA LEU A 57 2.19 -3.11 3.33
C LEU A 57 2.62 -3.03 4.79
N LEU A 58 3.20 -4.11 5.33
CA LEU A 58 3.71 -4.11 6.70
C LEU A 58 4.85 -3.09 6.87
N LEU A 59 5.80 -3.06 5.93
CA LEU A 59 6.90 -2.11 5.96
C LEU A 59 6.41 -0.66 5.85
N HIS A 60 5.44 -0.41 4.95
CA HIS A 60 4.82 0.89 4.80
C HIS A 60 4.14 1.34 6.10
N ALA A 61 3.38 0.45 6.77
CA ALA A 61 2.73 0.77 8.03
C ALA A 61 3.75 1.18 9.10
N VAL A 62 4.85 0.45 9.23
CA VAL A 62 5.93 0.79 10.19
C VAL A 62 6.54 2.15 9.88
N LEU A 63 6.91 2.40 8.62
CA LEU A 63 7.50 3.69 8.20
C LEU A 63 6.53 4.85 8.39
N GLN A 64 5.24 4.63 8.12
CA GLN A 64 4.21 5.63 8.30
C GLN A 64 4.07 6.01 9.79
N THR A 65 4.05 5.02 10.70
CA THR A 65 4.05 5.29 12.15
C THR A 65 5.25 6.13 12.57
N ARG A 66 6.47 5.78 12.12
CA ARG A 66 7.68 6.56 12.43
C ARG A 66 7.61 7.99 11.89
N THR A 67 7.05 8.15 10.69
CA THR A 67 6.89 9.46 10.07
C THR A 67 5.92 10.32 10.89
N THR A 68 4.79 9.76 11.32
CA THR A 68 3.84 10.45 12.19
C THR A 68 4.47 10.84 13.54
N GLU A 69 5.19 9.92 14.20
CA GLU A 69 5.92 10.22 15.45
C GLU A 69 6.89 11.40 15.28
N LEU A 70 7.62 11.45 14.16
CA LEU A 70 8.52 12.55 13.84
C LEU A 70 7.78 13.88 13.63
N VAL A 71 6.68 13.85 12.87
CA VAL A 71 5.85 15.05 12.63
C VAL A 71 5.29 15.58 13.94
N ASP A 72 4.75 14.71 14.79
CA ASP A 72 4.20 15.08 16.11
C ASP A 72 5.28 15.72 17.00
N SER A 73 6.50 15.17 16.99
CA SER A 73 7.63 15.73 17.73
C SER A 73 8.01 17.13 17.25
N PHE A 74 7.91 17.37 15.95
CA PHE A 74 8.22 18.65 15.33
C PHE A 74 7.13 19.70 15.62
N GLU A 75 5.87 19.28 15.61
CA GLU A 75 4.75 20.13 16.02
C GLU A 75 4.86 20.54 17.49
N MET A 76 5.17 19.58 18.38
CA MET A 76 5.39 19.87 19.80
C MET A 76 6.57 20.82 20.04
N ALA A 77 7.68 20.65 19.32
CA ALA A 77 8.81 21.57 19.38
C ALA A 77 8.42 22.99 18.91
N SER A 78 7.65 23.10 17.83
CA SER A 78 7.16 24.38 17.30
C SER A 78 6.26 25.11 18.30
N VAL A 79 5.31 24.39 18.92
CA VAL A 79 4.43 24.95 19.97
C VAL A 79 5.26 25.41 21.18
N LYS A 80 6.25 24.62 21.60
CA LYS A 80 7.12 24.98 22.71
C LYS A 80 7.90 26.26 22.42
N VAL A 81 8.44 26.41 21.21
CA VAL A 81 9.13 27.64 20.79
C VAL A 81 8.18 28.84 20.83
N LEU A 82 6.97 28.71 20.27
CA LEU A 82 5.97 29.78 20.29
C LEU A 82 5.57 30.19 21.71
N ASN A 83 5.37 29.22 22.61
CA ASN A 83 5.07 29.51 24.01
C ASN A 83 6.24 30.23 24.68
N THR A 84 7.49 29.77 24.49
CA THR A 84 8.65 30.45 25.08
C THR A 84 8.86 31.87 24.54
N LEU A 85 8.55 32.11 23.25
CA LEU A 85 8.61 33.47 22.67
C LEU A 85 7.48 34.37 23.17
N SER A 86 6.30 33.81 23.40
CA SER A 86 5.15 34.52 23.98
C SER A 86 5.41 34.89 25.45
N ASP A 87 6.00 33.97 26.22
CA ASP A 87 6.39 34.20 27.62
C ASP A 87 7.52 35.24 27.75
N LEU A 88 8.35 35.40 26.72
CA LEU A 88 9.44 36.39 26.70
C LEU A 88 8.98 37.82 26.37
N ASP A 89 7.67 38.08 26.20
CA ASP A 89 7.08 39.42 25.97
C ASP A 89 7.82 40.25 24.90
N VAL A 90 8.31 39.59 23.84
CA VAL A 90 8.93 40.24 22.66
C VAL A 90 7.85 40.82 21.72
N LEU A 91 6.58 40.46 21.91
CA LEU A 91 5.48 41.20 21.30
C LEU A 91 4.94 42.18 22.33
N PRO A 92 4.96 43.50 22.06
CA PRO A 92 4.27 44.44 22.93
C PRO A 92 2.82 43.99 22.94
N THR A 93 2.34 43.52 24.09
CA THR A 93 0.92 43.34 24.36
C THR A 93 0.28 44.70 24.17
N ARG A 94 -0.18 44.97 22.94
CA ARG A 94 -0.93 46.18 22.64
C ARG A 94 -2.16 46.07 23.51
N GLY A 95 -2.15 46.88 24.56
CA GLY A 95 -3.05 46.78 25.68
C GLY A 95 -4.48 46.61 25.22
N ARG A 96 -5.21 45.78 25.97
CA ARG A 96 -6.61 46.04 26.22
C ARG A 96 -6.71 47.47 26.75
N ALA A 97 -6.89 48.43 25.85
CA ALA A 97 -7.54 49.69 26.18
C ALA A 97 -9.02 49.35 26.35
N SER A 98 -9.35 48.85 27.54
CA SER A 98 -10.63 49.14 28.15
C SER A 98 -10.55 50.59 28.63
N ASP A 99 -11.13 51.49 27.84
CA ASP A 99 -11.89 52.67 28.26
C ASP A 99 -12.62 53.26 27.03
#